data_AF-A0A8X7UGB5-F1
#
_entry.id   AF-A0A8X7UGB5-F1
#
_cell.length_a   1.000
_cell.length_b   1.000
_cell.length_c   1.000
_cell.angle_alpha   90.00
_cell.angle_beta   90.00
_cell.angle_gamma   90.00
#
_symmetry.space_group_name_H-M   'P 1'
#
loop_
_entity.id
_entity.type
_entity.pdbx_description
1 polymer ?
#
loop_
_entity_poly.entity_id
_entity_poly.type
_entity_poly.pdbx_seq_one_letter_code
_entity_poly.pdbx_strand_id
1 'polypeptide(L)'
;MVKNILVTGGAGYIGSHAVLQLLLRGYTAVVIDNLDNSSLVSIQRVKELAGDRGDNLTFHQVDLCDKPALERLFSQSKFDAVMHFAGLKAVGESVAKPLLL
;
A
#
# COMPACT_ATOMS: atom_id res chain seq x y z
N MET A 1 19.87 -10.46 -2.91
CA MET A 1 18.55 -10.77 -2.33
C MET A 1 17.56 -9.74 -2.82
N VAL A 2 16.38 -10.17 -3.28
CA VAL A 2 15.26 -9.26 -3.58
C VAL A 2 14.76 -8.71 -2.23
N LYS A 3 14.63 -7.39 -2.09
CA LYS A 3 14.13 -6.80 -0.84
C LYS A 3 12.60 -6.75 -0.86
N ASN A 4 11.98 -7.05 0.29
CA ASN A 4 10.54 -7.07 0.51
C ASN A 4 10.08 -5.79 1.22
N ILE A 5 9.23 -5.00 0.57
CA ILE A 5 8.83 -3.68 1.03
C ILE A 5 7.33 -3.67 1.32
N LEU A 6 6.96 -3.33 2.55
CA LEU A 6 5.57 -3.05 2.91
C LEU A 6 5.22 -1.62 2.49
N VAL A 7 4.14 -1.44 1.75
CA VAL A 7 3.63 -0.12 1.34
C VAL A 7 2.21 0.05 1.85
N THR A 8 2.01 0.94 2.82
CA THR A 8 0.67 1.28 3.31
C THR A 8 0.10 2.42 2.48
N GLY A 9 -1.21 2.41 2.18
CA GLY A 9 -1.82 3.41 1.31
C GLY A 9 -1.37 3.27 -0.15
N GLY A 10 -0.91 2.08 -0.54
CA GLY A 10 -0.29 1.80 -1.84
C GLY A 10 -1.27 1.80 -3.02
N ALA A 11 -2.58 1.81 -2.78
CA ALA A 11 -3.56 1.99 -3.85
C ALA A 11 -3.86 3.48 -4.13
N GLY A 12 -3.47 4.37 -3.20
CA GLY A 12 -3.59 5.83 -3.37
C GLY A 12 -2.63 6.40 -4.42
N TYR A 13 -2.81 7.70 -4.74
CA TYR A 13 -2.09 8.36 -5.84
C TYR A 13 -0.56 8.22 -5.79
N ILE A 14 0.08 8.66 -4.70
CA ILE A 14 1.54 8.58 -4.56
C ILE A 14 1.98 7.13 -4.32
N GLY A 15 1.23 6.41 -3.48
CA GLY A 15 1.50 5.03 -3.13
C GLY A 15 1.60 4.13 -4.36
N SER A 16 0.66 4.23 -5.31
CA SER A 16 0.65 3.37 -6.50
C SER A 16 1.84 3.62 -7.43
N HIS A 17 2.29 4.86 -7.52
CA HIS A 17 3.49 5.22 -8.29
C HIS A 17 4.75 4.68 -7.61
N ALA A 18 4.84 4.81 -6.29
CA ALA A 18 5.95 4.24 -5.52
C ALA A 18 6.01 2.71 -5.68
N VAL A 19 4.86 2.03 -5.58
CA VAL A 19 4.75 0.58 -5.78
C VAL A 19 5.21 0.17 -7.18
N LEU A 20 4.73 0.83 -8.23
CA LEU A 20 5.18 0.55 -9.61
C LEU A 20 6.71 0.68 -9.74
N GLN A 21 7.28 1.74 -9.16
CA GLN A 21 8.73 1.99 -9.19
C GLN A 21 9.54 0.95 -8.41
N LEU A 22 8.97 0.35 -7.36
CA LEU A 22 9.58 -0.78 -6.64
C LEU A 22 9.61 -2.03 -7.54
N LEU A 23 8.48 -2.39 -8.16
CA LEU A 23 8.37 -3.57 -9.01
C LEU A 23 9.33 -3.50 -10.22
N LEU A 24 9.38 -2.35 -10.89
CA LEU A 24 10.28 -2.11 -12.03
C LEU A 24 11.76 -2.25 -11.64
N ARG A 25 12.12 -1.91 -10.41
CA ARG A 25 13.48 -2.11 -9.87
C ARG A 25 13.73 -3.51 -9.30
N GLY A 26 12.71 -4.38 -9.31
CA GLY A 26 12.85 -5.77 -8.87
C GLY A 26 12.66 -6.03 -7.40
N TYR A 27 12.04 -5.10 -6.69
CA TYR A 27 11.60 -5.33 -5.32
C TYR A 27 10.31 -6.13 -5.30
N THR A 28 10.06 -6.81 -4.19
CA THR A 28 8.74 -7.31 -3.83
C THR A 28 7.99 -6.21 -3.09
N ALA A 29 6.77 -5.94 -3.50
CA ALA A 29 5.91 -4.95 -2.86
C ALA A 29 4.68 -5.64 -2.26
N VAL A 30 4.51 -5.49 -0.95
CA VAL A 30 3.29 -5.91 -0.25
C VAL A 30 2.51 -4.65 0.08
N VAL A 31 1.33 -4.51 -0.50
CA VAL A 31 0.47 -3.34 -0.32
C VAL A 31 -0.61 -3.64 0.70
N ILE A 32 -0.81 -2.72 1.64
CA ILE A 32 -2.00 -2.67 2.50
C ILE A 32 -2.74 -1.36 2.29
N ASP A 33 -4.05 -1.45 2.04
CA ASP A 33 -4.93 -0.29 1.81
C ASP A 33 -6.37 -0.72 2.11
N ASN A 34 -7.15 0.13 2.79
CA ASN A 34 -8.55 -0.17 3.07
C ASN A 34 -9.51 0.26 1.95
N LEU A 35 -9.00 1.01 0.97
CA LEU A 35 -9.72 1.56 -0.19
C LEU A 35 -10.65 2.75 0.09
N ASP A 36 -10.58 3.38 1.27
CA ASP A 36 -11.49 4.49 1.64
C ASP A 36 -11.37 5.72 0.71
N ASN A 37 -10.14 6.01 0.24
CA ASN A 37 -9.86 7.10 -0.69
C ASN A 37 -8.97 6.65 -1.85
N SER A 38 -9.14 5.40 -2.25
CA SER A 38 -8.38 4.76 -3.32
C SER A 38 -9.24 3.73 -4.05
N SER A 39 -8.66 2.98 -4.99
CA SER A 39 -9.41 2.00 -5.79
C SER A 39 -8.56 0.78 -6.09
N LEU A 40 -9.17 -0.41 -6.05
CA LEU A 40 -8.55 -1.65 -6.47
C LEU A 40 -8.05 -1.59 -7.93
N VAL A 41 -8.69 -0.79 -8.79
CA VAL A 41 -8.26 -0.57 -10.18
C VAL A 41 -6.83 -0.02 -10.22
N SER A 42 -6.43 0.80 -9.25
CA SER A 42 -5.05 1.32 -9.13
C SER A 42 -4.04 0.17 -9.04
N ILE A 43 -4.32 -0.84 -8.21
CA ILE A 43 -3.47 -2.02 -8.04
C ILE A 43 -3.43 -2.87 -9.31
N GLN A 44 -4.58 -3.05 -9.97
CA GLN A 44 -4.65 -3.78 -11.25
C GLN A 44 -3.80 -3.11 -12.32
N ARG A 45 -3.91 -1.77 -12.47
CA ARG A 45 -3.10 -1.01 -13.42
C ARG A 45 -1.62 -1.05 -13.09
N VAL A 46 -1.24 -1.02 -11.81
CA VAL A 46 0.16 -1.18 -11.40
C VAL A 46 0.69 -2.56 -11.83
N LYS A 47 -0.08 -3.64 -11.65
CA LYS A 47 0.32 -4.98 -12.12
C LYS A 47 0.50 -5.02 -13.63
N GLU A 48 -0.47 -4.49 -14.39
CA GLU A 48 -0.40 -4.41 -15.86
C GLU A 48 0.84 -3.63 -16.33
N LEU A 49 1.09 -2.45 -15.75
CA LEU A 49 2.22 -1.58 -16.11
C LEU A 49 3.58 -2.15 -15.71
N ALA A 50 3.63 -3.00 -14.69
CA ALA A 50 4.84 -3.67 -14.25
C ALA A 50 5.21 -4.90 -15.12
N GLY A 51 4.31 -5.36 -16.01
CA GLY A 51 4.51 -6.55 -16.83
C GLY A 51 4.81 -7.79 -15.97
N ASP A 52 5.81 -8.58 -16.37
CA ASP A 52 6.25 -9.79 -15.63
C ASP A 52 6.67 -9.50 -14.18
N ARG A 53 6.96 -8.23 -13.84
CA ARG A 53 7.28 -7.83 -12.46
C ARG A 53 6.04 -7.62 -11.60
N GLY A 54 4.85 -7.62 -12.19
CA GLY A 54 3.57 -7.53 -11.49
C GLY A 54 3.33 -8.69 -10.52
N ASP A 55 3.93 -9.85 -10.76
CA ASP A 55 3.85 -11.03 -9.88
C ASP A 55 4.54 -10.81 -8.53
N ASN A 56 5.44 -9.82 -8.44
CA ASN A 56 6.07 -9.41 -7.20
C ASN A 56 5.17 -8.50 -6.33
N LEU A 57 3.93 -8.24 -6.76
CA LEU A 57 2.95 -7.45 -6.01
C LEU A 57 1.94 -8.34 -5.29
N THR A 58 1.90 -8.21 -3.96
CA THR A 58 0.83 -8.73 -3.11
C THR A 58 -0.03 -7.58 -2.60
N PHE A 59 -1.34 -7.77 -2.55
CA PHE A 59 -2.28 -6.77 -2.03
C PHE A 59 -3.14 -7.38 -0.93
N HIS A 60 -3.24 -6.69 0.20
CA HIS A 60 -4.17 -7.00 1.28
C HIS A 60 -5.10 -5.81 1.49
N GLN A 61 -6.40 -6.04 1.34
CA GLN A 61 -7.39 -5.04 1.72
C GLN A 61 -7.59 -5.09 3.23
N VAL A 62 -6.87 -4.23 3.95
CA VAL A 62 -6.81 -4.21 5.41
C VAL A 62 -6.77 -2.77 5.89
N ASP A 63 -7.56 -2.48 6.92
CA ASP A 63 -7.43 -1.24 7.68
C ASP A 63 -6.18 -1.30 8.56
N LEU A 64 -5.34 -0.28 8.47
CA LEU A 64 -4.13 -0.17 9.28
C LEU A 64 -4.44 -0.06 10.78
N CYS A 65 -5.65 0.39 11.14
CA CYS A 65 -6.12 0.44 12.52
C CYS A 65 -6.50 -0.96 13.07
N ASP A 66 -6.64 -1.99 12.22
CA ASP A 66 -6.85 -3.38 12.63
C ASP A 66 -5.52 -4.02 13.09
N LYS A 67 -5.19 -3.79 14.36
CA LYS A 67 -4.00 -4.34 14.99
C LYS A 67 -3.90 -5.87 14.86
N PRO A 68 -4.94 -6.67 15.16
CA PRO A 68 -4.88 -8.13 14.94
C PRO A 68 -4.54 -8.53 13.49
N ALA A 69 -5.07 -7.84 12.48
CA ALA A 69 -4.74 -8.11 11.08
C ALA A 69 -3.27 -7.79 10.76
N LEU A 70 -2.74 -6.70 11.29
CA LEU A 70 -1.32 -6.36 11.15
C LEU A 70 -0.42 -7.37 11.85
N GLU A 71 -0.74 -7.80 13.07
CA GLU A 71 0.04 -8.82 13.77
C GLU A 71 0.11 -10.13 12.97
N ARG A 72 -1.00 -10.54 12.34
CA ARG A 72 -1.00 -11.69 11.42
C ARG A 72 -0.11 -11.45 10.20
N LEU A 73 -0.19 -10.29 9.56
CA LEU A 73 0.63 -9.97 8.38
C LEU A 73 2.13 -9.98 8.70
N PHE A 74 2.52 -9.32 9.79
CA PHE A 74 3.92 -9.23 10.23
C PHE A 74 4.48 -10.55 10.77
N SER A 75 3.63 -11.45 11.28
CA SER A 75 4.08 -12.81 11.66
C SER A 75 4.29 -13.74 10.46
N GLN A 76 3.61 -13.48 9.34
CA GLN A 76 3.70 -14.29 8.12
C GLN A 76 4.81 -13.83 7.17
N SER A 77 5.31 -12.60 7.31
CA SER A 77 6.23 -11.99 6.36
C SER A 77 7.29 -11.15 7.06
N LYS A 78 8.54 -11.27 6.61
CA LYS A 78 9.62 -10.37 7.01
C LYS A 78 9.73 -9.23 5.99
N PHE A 79 9.70 -7.99 6.47
CA PHE A 79 9.88 -6.79 5.66
C PHE A 79 11.25 -6.19 5.91
N ASP A 80 11.91 -5.75 4.83
CA ASP A 80 13.20 -5.05 4.90
C ASP A 80 12.99 -3.54 5.13
N ALA A 81 11.84 -3.00 4.73
CA ALA A 81 11.45 -1.61 4.96
C ALA A 81 9.92 -1.42 4.88
N VAL A 82 9.46 -0.29 5.39
CA VAL A 82 8.06 0.18 5.30
C VAL A 82 8.02 1.55 4.63
N MET A 83 7.14 1.72 3.65
CA MET A 83 6.76 3.02 3.08
C MET A 83 5.31 3.33 3.49
N HIS A 84 5.11 4.40 4.25
CA HIS A 84 3.84 4.69 4.91
C HIS A 84 3.13 5.88 4.25
N PHE A 85 2.15 5.59 3.38
CA PHE A 85 1.31 6.62 2.74
C PHE A 85 -0.14 6.61 3.21
N ALA A 86 -0.55 5.61 4.01
CA ALA A 86 -1.90 5.54 4.55
C ALA A 86 -2.14 6.69 5.53
N GLY A 87 -3.10 7.55 5.20
CA GLY A 87 -3.48 8.69 6.01
C GLY A 87 -4.48 9.57 5.26
N LEU A 88 -5.46 10.11 5.98
CA LEU A 88 -6.35 11.12 5.43
C LEU A 88 -5.54 12.40 5.17
N LYS A 89 -5.64 12.92 3.94
CA LYS A 89 -4.77 13.98 3.42
C LYS A 89 -5.52 15.26 3.03
N ALA A 90 -6.85 15.26 3.17
CA ALA A 90 -7.70 16.35 2.72
C ALA A 90 -7.82 17.44 3.81
N VAL A 91 -7.15 18.58 3.59
CA VAL A 91 -7.19 19.71 4.52
C VAL A 91 -8.62 20.20 4.77
N GLY A 92 -9.43 20.34 3.72
CA GLY A 92 -10.82 20.79 3.87
C GLY A 92 -11.67 19.89 4.75
N GLU A 93 -11.49 18.56 4.64
CA GLU A 93 -12.20 17.61 5.49
C GLU A 93 -11.72 17.66 6.94
N SER A 94 -10.41 17.77 7.15
CA SER A 94 -9.84 17.89 8.50
C SER A 94 -10.35 19.10 9.27
N VAL A 95 -10.55 20.23 8.57
CA VAL A 95 -11.09 21.45 9.17
C VAL A 95 -12.58 21.30 9.47
N ALA A 96 -13.34 20.68 8.56
CA ALA A 96 -14.77 20.44 8.75
C ALA A 96 -15.06 19.38 9.83
N LYS A 97 -14.18 18.39 10.00
CA LYS A 97 -14.35 17.24 10.90
C LYS A 97 -13.02 16.92 11.63
N PRO A 98 -12.64 17.71 12.63
CA PRO A 98 -11.33 17.58 13.28
C PRO A 98 -11.14 16.29 14.07
N LEU A 99 -12.22 15.60 14.49
CA LEU A 99 -12.15 14.32 15.21
C LEU A 99 -12.22 13.09 14.30
N LEU A 100 -12.33 13.27 12.98
CA LEU A 100 -12.33 12.17 12.01
C LEU A 100 -10.90 11.70 11.68
N LEU A 101 -9.91 12.59 11.86
CA LEU A 101 -8.50 12.31 11.66
C LEU A 101 -7.88 11.56 12.84
#